data_AF-T1BK84-F1
#
_entry.id   AF-T1BK84-F1
#
_cell.length_a   1.000
_cell.length_b   1.000
_cell.length_c   1.000
_cell.angle_alpha   90.00
_cell.angle_beta   90.00
_cell.angle_gamma   90.00
#
_symmetry.space_group_name_H-M   'P 1'
#
loop_
_entity.id
_entity.type
_entity.pdbx_description
1 polymer ?
#
loop_
_entity_poly.entity_id
_entity_poly.type
_entity_poly.pdbx_seq_one_letter_code
_entity_poly.pdbx_strand_id
1 'polypeptide(L)'
;AFLDYLDRAGVDRAALINYVAPEVIGYTEKANDFVGEYCRADPERLLAVGGLRPDHPDPAREVARLADDLGVRAVKLHPPHQRFRPNAYVDGELPGLRDLYAACARHALPVIFHTGTSVFPGARNRYADPLAIEDVAIDFPELTIVLAHGGRPIWMETAVFLTRRFPNVWLEISGVPPARLLDYFPTSPGSSTRRSSGPTGPDRASGTSGPISTRSGPSVYRPMRRAASWRRTRSASSPAGRPIEILRPSRRGVTPDPPDPVPTDPVPNGR
;
A
#
# COMPACT_ATOMS: atom_id res chain seq x y z
N ALA A 1 -15.48 20.86 -9.62
CA ALA A 1 -15.10 21.22 -8.23
C ALA A 1 -13.99 20.32 -7.68
N PHE A 2 -14.25 19.03 -7.38
CA PHE A 2 -13.21 18.16 -6.79
C PHE A 2 -12.09 17.81 -7.78
N LEU A 3 -12.41 17.49 -9.03
CA LEU A 3 -11.40 17.28 -10.09
C LEU A 3 -10.49 18.51 -10.27
N ASP A 4 -11.06 19.71 -10.33
CA ASP A 4 -10.27 20.94 -10.40
C ASP A 4 -9.35 21.13 -9.18
N TYR A 5 -9.77 20.66 -8.00
CA TYR A 5 -8.92 20.66 -6.81
C TYR A 5 -7.75 19.68 -6.98
N LEU A 6 -8.00 18.48 -7.51
CA LEU A 6 -6.93 17.52 -7.81
C LEU A 6 -5.92 18.12 -8.80
N ASP A 7 -6.38 18.81 -9.83
CA ASP A 7 -5.52 19.48 -10.82
C ASP A 7 -4.63 20.55 -10.16
N ARG A 8 -5.21 21.42 -9.32
CA ARG A 8 -4.45 22.45 -8.59
C ARG A 8 -3.46 21.85 -7.58
N ALA A 9 -3.78 20.70 -7.01
CA ALA A 9 -2.93 19.99 -6.07
C ALA A 9 -1.88 19.09 -6.75
N GLY A 10 -1.89 18.97 -8.08
CA GLY A 10 -0.99 18.08 -8.82
C GLY A 10 -1.25 16.59 -8.57
N VAL A 11 -2.52 16.22 -8.35
CA VAL A 11 -2.94 14.85 -8.06
C VAL A 11 -3.59 14.23 -9.29
N ASP A 12 -2.96 13.20 -9.84
CA ASP A 12 -3.45 12.53 -11.05
C ASP A 12 -4.73 11.72 -10.77
N ARG A 13 -4.76 10.98 -9.65
CA ARG A 13 -5.85 10.09 -9.27
C ARG A 13 -6.11 10.14 -7.76
N ALA A 14 -7.37 9.96 -7.38
CA ALA A 14 -7.81 9.87 -6.00
C ALA A 14 -8.60 8.58 -5.78
N ALA A 15 -8.27 7.84 -4.71
CA ALA A 15 -9.09 6.75 -4.23
C ALA A 15 -10.11 7.27 -3.21
N LEU A 16 -11.40 7.08 -3.50
CA LEU A 16 -12.49 7.51 -2.64
C LEU A 16 -12.92 6.31 -1.81
N ILE A 17 -12.58 6.35 -0.51
CA ILE A 17 -12.70 5.19 0.37
C ILE A 17 -13.93 5.32 1.26
N ASN A 18 -14.82 4.33 1.15
CA ASN A 18 -15.83 4.03 2.16
C ASN A 18 -15.76 2.55 2.55
N TYR A 19 -16.51 2.18 3.59
CA TYR A 19 -16.69 0.80 4.04
C TYR A 19 -17.99 0.70 4.84
N VAL A 20 -18.51 -0.52 5.02
CA VAL A 20 -19.78 -0.78 5.70
C VAL A 20 -19.53 -1.10 7.17
N ALA A 21 -19.99 -0.23 8.06
CA ALA A 21 -19.87 -0.37 9.51
C ALA A 21 -20.99 0.42 10.22
N PRO A 22 -22.26 -0.02 10.08
CA PRO A 22 -23.42 0.75 10.53
C PRO A 22 -23.45 0.98 12.04
N GLU A 23 -22.93 0.06 12.84
CA GLU A 23 -22.96 0.14 14.31
C GLU A 23 -21.99 1.16 14.90
N VAL A 24 -20.94 1.53 14.15
CA VAL A 24 -19.91 2.46 14.65
C VAL A 24 -20.02 3.79 13.91
N ILE A 25 -20.01 3.80 12.58
CA ILE A 25 -19.99 5.05 11.80
C ILE A 25 -21.29 5.30 11.01
N GLY A 26 -22.29 4.43 11.11
CA GLY A 26 -23.58 4.59 10.42
C GLY A 26 -23.56 4.28 8.91
N TYR A 27 -22.43 3.85 8.35
CA TYR A 27 -22.32 3.57 6.92
C TYR A 27 -22.87 2.18 6.60
N THR A 28 -23.88 2.17 5.73
CA THR A 28 -24.50 0.98 5.15
C THR A 28 -23.98 0.72 3.74
N GLU A 29 -24.47 -0.32 3.09
CA GLU A 29 -24.16 -0.71 1.70
C GLU A 29 -24.47 0.43 0.71
N LYS A 30 -25.39 1.33 1.05
CA LYS A 30 -25.68 2.56 0.27
C LYS A 30 -24.46 3.45 0.05
N ALA A 31 -23.47 3.39 0.94
CA ALA A 31 -22.22 4.11 0.77
C ALA A 31 -21.43 3.61 -0.45
N ASN A 32 -21.53 2.31 -0.78
CA ASN A 32 -20.90 1.75 -1.98
C ASN A 32 -21.58 2.27 -3.24
N ASP A 33 -22.92 2.31 -3.25
CA ASP A 33 -23.67 2.82 -4.41
C ASP A 33 -23.37 4.30 -4.63
N PHE A 34 -23.27 5.07 -3.55
CA PHE A 34 -22.89 6.48 -3.61
C PHE A 34 -21.48 6.69 -4.18
N VAL A 35 -20.47 5.96 -3.69
CA VAL A 35 -19.10 6.14 -4.20
C VAL A 35 -18.97 5.67 -5.64
N GLY A 36 -19.67 4.58 -6.00
CA GLY A 36 -19.69 4.05 -7.37
C GLY A 36 -20.28 5.09 -8.33
N GLU A 37 -21.44 5.66 -8.00
CA GLU A 37 -22.06 6.73 -8.79
C GLU A 37 -21.16 7.97 -8.86
N TYR A 38 -20.60 8.42 -7.74
CA TYR A 38 -19.73 9.60 -7.72
C TYR A 38 -18.51 9.44 -8.63
N CYS A 39 -17.89 8.26 -8.62
CA CYS A 39 -16.71 7.97 -9.43
C CYS A 39 -17.01 7.84 -10.93
N ARG A 40 -18.27 7.64 -11.35
CA ARG A 40 -18.66 7.65 -12.78
C ARG A 40 -18.38 8.97 -13.48
N ALA A 41 -18.26 10.07 -12.73
CA ALA A 41 -17.91 11.38 -13.29
C ALA A 41 -16.54 11.38 -13.99
N ASP A 42 -15.57 10.62 -13.50
CA ASP A 42 -14.26 10.40 -14.14
C ASP A 42 -13.62 9.11 -13.59
N PRO A 43 -13.94 7.93 -14.14
CA PRO A 43 -13.48 6.64 -13.61
C PRO A 43 -11.99 6.36 -13.86
N GLU A 44 -11.31 7.19 -14.66
CA GLU A 44 -9.85 7.10 -14.83
C GLU A 44 -9.11 7.79 -13.67
N ARG A 45 -9.70 8.85 -13.12
CA ARG A 45 -9.10 9.67 -12.05
C ARG A 45 -9.71 9.43 -10.67
N LEU A 46 -10.98 9.07 -10.58
CA LEU A 46 -11.70 8.81 -9.34
C LEU A 46 -11.90 7.31 -9.17
N LEU A 47 -11.14 6.71 -8.25
CA LEU A 47 -11.14 5.28 -8.02
C LEU A 47 -12.07 4.95 -6.84
N ALA A 48 -13.19 4.30 -7.11
CA ALA A 48 -14.11 3.86 -6.07
C ALA A 48 -13.47 2.74 -5.22
N VAL A 49 -13.53 2.90 -3.91
CA VAL A 49 -13.12 1.86 -2.94
C VAL A 49 -14.31 1.62 -2.01
N GLY A 50 -14.95 0.48 -2.20
CA GLY A 50 -16.10 0.06 -1.40
C GLY A 50 -15.72 -0.97 -0.35
N GLY A 51 -16.70 -1.48 0.37
CA GLY A 51 -16.50 -2.56 1.33
C GLY A 51 -17.80 -3.27 1.64
N LEU A 52 -17.73 -4.36 2.38
CA LEU A 52 -18.89 -5.11 2.83
C LEU A 52 -18.68 -5.55 4.27
N ARG A 53 -19.76 -5.98 4.92
CA ARG A 53 -19.67 -6.52 6.27
C ARG A 53 -18.97 -7.89 6.25
N PRO A 54 -18.20 -8.23 7.29
CA PRO A 54 -17.57 -9.56 7.43
C PRO A 54 -18.57 -10.72 7.51
N ASP A 55 -19.79 -10.46 7.97
CA ASP A 55 -20.90 -11.41 8.13
C ASP A 55 -21.91 -11.36 6.98
N HIS A 56 -21.54 -10.76 5.84
CA HIS A 56 -22.41 -10.71 4.67
C HIS A 56 -22.79 -12.15 4.22
N PRO A 57 -24.08 -12.44 3.95
CA PRO A 57 -24.54 -13.81 3.71
C PRO A 57 -24.01 -14.42 2.40
N ASP A 58 -23.70 -13.58 1.41
CA ASP A 58 -23.12 -14.00 0.12
C ASP A 58 -22.01 -13.01 -0.29
N PRO A 59 -20.83 -13.09 0.33
CA PRO A 59 -19.77 -12.11 0.13
C PRO A 59 -19.15 -12.20 -1.26
N ALA A 60 -19.13 -13.40 -1.87
CA ALA A 60 -18.60 -13.58 -3.22
C ALA A 60 -19.46 -12.85 -4.26
N ARG A 61 -20.78 -12.96 -4.17
CA ARG A 61 -21.70 -12.21 -5.04
C ARG A 61 -21.61 -10.71 -4.83
N GLU A 62 -21.49 -10.26 -3.58
CA GLU A 62 -21.37 -8.82 -3.31
C GLU A 62 -20.05 -8.25 -3.83
N VAL A 63 -18.94 -8.99 -3.71
CA VAL A 63 -17.66 -8.59 -4.35
C VAL A 63 -17.80 -8.48 -5.86
N ALA A 64 -18.50 -9.42 -6.51
CA ALA A 64 -18.76 -9.35 -7.95
C ALA A 64 -19.60 -8.10 -8.30
N ARG A 65 -20.67 -7.81 -7.53
CA ARG A 65 -21.48 -6.60 -7.71
C ARG A 65 -20.65 -5.32 -7.56
N LEU A 66 -19.80 -5.24 -6.53
CA LEU A 66 -18.91 -4.10 -6.31
C LEU A 66 -17.96 -3.90 -7.51
N ALA A 67 -17.36 -4.99 -8.00
CA ALA A 67 -16.44 -4.95 -9.14
C ALA A 67 -17.15 -4.56 -10.44
N ASP A 68 -18.19 -5.31 -10.80
CA ASP A 68 -18.74 -5.35 -12.15
C ASP A 68 -19.80 -4.26 -12.36
N ASP A 69 -20.64 -3.99 -11.36
CA ASP A 69 -21.74 -3.03 -11.47
C ASP A 69 -21.34 -1.62 -11.02
N LEU A 70 -20.51 -1.53 -9.98
CA LEU A 70 -20.11 -0.26 -9.37
C LEU A 70 -18.70 0.20 -9.74
N GLY A 71 -17.92 -0.63 -10.42
CA GLY A 71 -16.56 -0.27 -10.86
C GLY A 71 -15.58 -0.07 -9.70
N VAL A 72 -15.83 -0.70 -8.55
CA VAL A 72 -14.95 -0.64 -7.38
C VAL A 72 -13.57 -1.23 -7.74
N ARG A 73 -12.51 -0.57 -7.27
CA ARG A 73 -11.12 -0.90 -7.60
C ARG A 73 -10.32 -1.47 -6.44
N ALA A 74 -10.88 -1.43 -5.23
CA ALA A 74 -10.36 -2.10 -4.04
C ALA A 74 -11.47 -2.30 -3.00
N VAL A 75 -11.31 -3.28 -2.14
CA VAL A 75 -12.21 -3.53 -1.00
C VAL A 75 -11.56 -3.04 0.28
N LYS A 76 -12.24 -2.17 1.03
CA LYS A 76 -11.82 -1.70 2.34
C LYS A 76 -12.53 -2.46 3.45
N LEU A 77 -11.73 -3.06 4.33
CA LEU A 77 -12.20 -3.62 5.60
C LEU A 77 -11.61 -2.81 6.76
N HIS A 78 -12.43 -2.57 7.77
CA HIS A 78 -12.07 -1.78 8.95
C HIS A 78 -12.32 -2.56 10.25
N PRO A 79 -11.44 -3.51 10.61
CA PRO A 79 -11.63 -4.38 11.77
C PRO A 79 -11.98 -3.67 13.09
N PRO A 80 -11.40 -2.51 13.46
CA PRO A 80 -11.82 -1.80 14.67
C PRO A 80 -13.28 -1.32 14.68
N HIS A 81 -13.87 -1.05 13.51
CA HIS A 81 -15.24 -0.55 13.39
C HIS A 81 -16.22 -1.68 13.12
N GLN A 82 -15.78 -2.67 12.34
CA GLN A 82 -16.56 -3.87 11.99
C GLN A 82 -16.45 -4.98 13.07
N ARG A 83 -15.57 -4.79 14.06
CA ARG A 83 -15.40 -5.63 15.27
C ARG A 83 -15.11 -7.11 15.00
N PHE A 84 -14.22 -7.39 14.04
CA PHE A 84 -13.85 -8.75 13.66
C PHE A 84 -12.33 -8.93 13.55
N ARG A 85 -11.85 -10.17 13.57
CA ARG A 85 -10.45 -10.47 13.22
C ARG A 85 -10.35 -10.84 11.74
N PRO A 86 -9.36 -10.32 10.98
CA PRO A 86 -9.17 -10.68 9.58
C PRO A 86 -9.10 -12.20 9.31
N ASN A 87 -8.54 -12.98 10.22
CA ASN A 87 -8.42 -14.44 10.16
C ASN A 87 -9.58 -15.22 10.80
N ALA A 88 -10.69 -14.59 11.16
CA ALA A 88 -11.81 -15.26 11.83
C ALA A 88 -12.45 -16.42 11.03
N TYR A 89 -12.09 -16.59 9.74
CA TYR A 89 -12.48 -17.77 8.94
C TYR A 89 -11.68 -19.03 9.28
N VAL A 90 -10.49 -18.90 9.87
CA VAL A 90 -9.62 -20.04 10.22
C VAL A 90 -10.28 -20.91 11.28
N ASP A 91 -10.83 -20.27 12.31
CA ASP A 91 -11.51 -20.94 13.44
C ASP A 91 -13.02 -21.14 13.20
N GLY A 92 -13.52 -20.78 12.01
CA GLY A 92 -14.94 -20.90 11.65
C GLY A 92 -15.88 -19.87 12.28
N GLU A 93 -15.36 -18.82 12.93
CA GLU A 93 -16.18 -17.72 13.50
C GLU A 93 -16.87 -16.90 12.38
N LEU A 94 -16.13 -16.61 11.30
CA LEU A 94 -16.64 -15.90 10.12
C LEU A 94 -16.19 -16.61 8.84
N PRO A 95 -16.79 -17.77 8.49
CA PRO A 95 -16.34 -18.58 7.36
C PRO A 95 -16.45 -17.84 6.02
N GLY A 96 -17.42 -16.94 5.88
CA GLY A 96 -17.62 -16.12 4.66
C GLY A 96 -16.44 -15.21 4.31
N LEU A 97 -15.54 -14.89 5.25
CA LEU A 97 -14.33 -14.14 4.92
C LEU A 97 -13.43 -14.91 3.94
N ARG A 98 -13.40 -16.25 3.99
CA ARG A 98 -12.66 -17.07 3.02
C ARG A 98 -13.16 -16.82 1.60
N ASP A 99 -14.48 -16.79 1.43
CA ASP A 99 -15.12 -16.55 0.14
C ASP A 99 -14.95 -15.10 -0.33
N LEU A 100 -14.99 -14.14 0.60
CA LEU A 100 -14.68 -12.73 0.35
C LEU A 100 -13.26 -12.59 -0.22
N TYR A 101 -12.25 -13.13 0.45
CA TYR A 101 -10.85 -13.01 0.04
C TYR A 101 -10.60 -13.73 -1.30
N ALA A 102 -11.17 -14.93 -1.47
CA ALA A 102 -11.09 -15.65 -2.74
C ALA A 102 -11.73 -14.86 -3.89
N ALA A 103 -12.89 -14.23 -3.66
CA ALA A 103 -13.54 -13.39 -4.66
C ALA A 103 -12.70 -12.15 -5.00
N CYS A 104 -12.18 -11.44 -4.00
CA CYS A 104 -11.29 -10.30 -4.22
C CYS A 104 -10.06 -10.70 -5.06
N ALA A 105 -9.44 -11.85 -4.76
CA ALA A 105 -8.30 -12.36 -5.52
C ALA A 105 -8.69 -12.65 -6.98
N ARG A 106 -9.83 -13.30 -7.24
CA ARG A 106 -10.32 -13.59 -8.61
C ARG A 106 -10.60 -12.33 -9.41
N HIS A 107 -11.17 -11.30 -8.79
CA HIS A 107 -11.44 -10.00 -9.44
C HIS A 107 -10.23 -9.07 -9.44
N ALA A 108 -9.06 -9.52 -8.94
CA ALA A 108 -7.85 -8.71 -8.76
C ALA A 108 -8.10 -7.41 -7.97
N LEU A 109 -9.02 -7.44 -7.01
CA LEU A 109 -9.30 -6.34 -6.10
C LEU A 109 -8.38 -6.43 -4.88
N PRO A 110 -7.52 -5.42 -4.64
CA PRO A 110 -6.76 -5.36 -3.39
C PRO A 110 -7.70 -5.24 -2.19
N VAL A 111 -7.36 -5.88 -1.09
CA VAL A 111 -8.04 -5.70 0.19
C VAL A 111 -7.22 -4.79 1.09
N ILE A 112 -7.80 -3.65 1.45
CA ILE A 112 -7.22 -2.67 2.35
C ILE A 112 -7.74 -2.96 3.76
N PHE A 113 -6.86 -3.40 4.65
CA PHE A 113 -7.19 -3.56 6.07
C PHE A 113 -6.78 -2.33 6.86
N HIS A 114 -7.63 -1.87 7.77
CA HIS A 114 -7.24 -0.86 8.75
C HIS A 114 -6.39 -1.48 9.86
N THR A 115 -5.11 -1.07 9.98
CA THR A 115 -4.17 -1.58 11.00
C THR A 115 -3.70 -0.51 11.99
N GLY A 116 -4.24 0.71 11.90
CA GLY A 116 -3.98 1.78 12.87
C GLY A 116 -4.98 1.84 14.03
N THR A 117 -4.65 2.63 15.06
CA THR A 117 -5.62 2.95 16.11
C THR A 117 -6.65 3.94 15.62
N SER A 118 -7.93 3.61 15.83
CA SER A 118 -9.05 4.51 15.67
C SER A 118 -9.44 5.14 17.01
N VAL A 119 -9.65 6.45 17.00
CA VAL A 119 -10.18 7.22 18.13
C VAL A 119 -11.71 7.39 18.07
N PHE A 120 -12.35 6.80 17.05
CA PHE A 120 -13.79 6.94 16.86
C PHE A 120 -14.56 6.27 18.02
N PRO A 121 -15.57 6.92 18.62
CA PRO A 121 -16.36 6.34 19.70
C PRO A 121 -16.94 4.96 19.33
N GLY A 122 -16.70 3.95 20.17
CA GLY A 122 -17.18 2.58 19.93
C GLY A 122 -16.26 1.69 19.07
N ALA A 123 -15.16 2.24 18.55
CA ALA A 123 -14.10 1.47 17.90
C ALA A 123 -13.36 0.56 18.90
N ARG A 124 -12.88 -0.58 18.42
CA ARG A 124 -12.20 -1.60 19.24
C ARG A 124 -10.81 -1.88 18.66
N ASN A 125 -9.80 -1.15 19.13
CA ASN A 125 -8.43 -1.19 18.58
C ASN A 125 -7.71 -2.54 18.71
N ARG A 126 -8.18 -3.45 19.55
CA ARG A 126 -7.67 -4.84 19.58
C ARG A 126 -7.78 -5.56 18.23
N TYR A 127 -8.72 -5.15 17.39
CA TYR A 127 -8.90 -5.72 16.05
C TYR A 127 -7.99 -5.08 14.99
N ALA A 128 -7.28 -3.99 15.30
CA ALA A 128 -6.29 -3.41 14.40
C ALA A 128 -4.95 -4.13 14.40
N ASP A 129 -4.75 -5.14 15.26
CA ASP A 129 -3.53 -5.96 15.27
C ASP A 129 -3.33 -6.62 13.88
N PRO A 130 -2.29 -6.23 13.13
CA PRO A 130 -2.06 -6.75 11.80
C PRO A 130 -1.57 -8.19 11.81
N LEU A 131 -1.17 -8.78 12.95
CA LEU A 131 -0.70 -10.17 12.99
C LEU A 131 -1.79 -11.14 12.50
N ALA A 132 -3.06 -10.84 12.74
CA ALA A 132 -4.19 -11.61 12.20
C ALA A 132 -4.29 -11.59 10.65
N ILE A 133 -3.53 -10.74 9.96
CA ILE A 133 -3.46 -10.71 8.49
C ILE A 133 -2.45 -11.74 7.97
N GLU A 134 -1.59 -12.31 8.83
CA GLU A 134 -0.63 -13.34 8.46
C GLU A 134 -1.32 -14.55 7.80
N ASP A 135 -2.38 -15.09 8.42
CA ASP A 135 -3.12 -16.22 7.86
C ASP A 135 -3.73 -15.87 6.49
N VAL A 136 -4.26 -14.66 6.33
CA VAL A 136 -4.79 -14.18 5.04
C VAL A 136 -3.70 -14.13 3.98
N ALA A 137 -2.51 -13.64 4.34
CA ALA A 137 -1.39 -13.53 3.41
C ALA A 137 -0.83 -14.91 3.00
N ILE A 138 -0.87 -15.89 3.91
CA ILE A 138 -0.48 -17.29 3.66
C ILE A 138 -1.49 -18.00 2.76
N ASP A 139 -2.78 -17.90 3.09
CA ASP A 139 -3.84 -18.66 2.43
C ASP A 139 -4.22 -18.10 1.05
N PHE A 140 -3.99 -16.79 0.82
CA PHE A 140 -4.33 -16.10 -0.42
C PHE A 140 -3.11 -15.36 -1.00
N PRO A 141 -2.07 -16.07 -1.46
CA PRO A 141 -0.84 -15.45 -1.96
C PRO A 141 -1.05 -14.58 -3.21
N GLU A 142 -2.12 -14.80 -3.98
CA GLU A 142 -2.51 -13.98 -5.13
C GLU A 142 -3.23 -12.69 -4.73
N LEU A 143 -3.79 -12.62 -3.52
CA LEU A 143 -4.51 -11.43 -3.04
C LEU A 143 -3.52 -10.33 -2.69
N THR A 144 -3.70 -9.15 -3.29
CA THR A 144 -2.97 -7.95 -2.86
C THR A 144 -3.57 -7.42 -1.57
N ILE A 145 -2.74 -7.30 -0.53
CA ILE A 145 -3.13 -6.87 0.80
C ILE A 145 -2.47 -5.52 1.09
N VAL A 146 -3.25 -4.56 1.58
CA VAL A 146 -2.76 -3.22 1.94
C VAL A 146 -3.05 -2.94 3.41
N LEU A 147 -2.01 -2.64 4.19
CA LEU A 147 -2.08 -2.31 5.60
C LEU A 147 -2.21 -0.79 5.77
N ALA A 148 -3.44 -0.31 5.94
CA ALA A 148 -3.73 1.12 6.07
C ALA A 148 -3.28 1.69 7.41
N HIS A 149 -2.69 2.88 7.33
CA HIS A 149 -1.98 3.58 8.40
C HIS A 149 -0.74 2.85 8.95
N GLY A 150 -0.28 1.80 8.26
CA GLY A 150 0.95 1.07 8.57
C GLY A 150 1.12 0.70 10.04
N GLY A 151 0.05 0.28 10.72
CA GLY A 151 0.13 -0.14 12.11
C GLY A 151 0.09 0.97 13.16
N ARG A 152 0.04 2.25 12.79
CA ARG A 152 0.31 3.33 13.76
C ARG A 152 -0.70 3.41 14.93
N PRO A 153 -0.26 3.85 16.12
CA PRO A 153 1.12 3.91 16.58
C PRO A 153 1.60 2.57 17.19
N ILE A 154 0.70 1.63 17.46
CA ILE A 154 0.98 0.46 18.32
C ILE A 154 1.64 -0.69 17.54
N TRP A 155 1.22 -0.92 16.31
CA TRP A 155 1.50 -2.13 15.53
C TRP A 155 2.47 -1.93 14.37
N MET A 156 3.26 -0.85 14.39
CA MET A 156 4.09 -0.45 13.26
C MET A 156 5.16 -1.49 12.94
N GLU A 157 5.82 -2.04 13.96
CA GLU A 157 6.84 -3.08 13.78
C GLU A 157 6.24 -4.34 13.17
N THR A 158 5.07 -4.78 13.65
CA THR A 158 4.34 -5.92 13.10
C THR A 158 3.93 -5.68 11.64
N ALA A 159 3.43 -4.49 11.30
CA ALA A 159 3.07 -4.15 9.93
C ALA A 159 4.30 -4.18 9.00
N VAL A 160 5.43 -3.63 9.45
CA VAL A 160 6.70 -3.68 8.70
C VAL A 160 7.17 -5.12 8.52
N PHE A 161 7.13 -5.95 9.58
CA PHE A 161 7.49 -7.36 9.51
C PHE A 161 6.70 -8.09 8.42
N LEU A 162 5.37 -7.95 8.40
CA LEU A 162 4.51 -8.61 7.41
C LEU A 162 4.87 -8.21 5.98
N THR A 163 5.17 -6.93 5.73
CA THR A 163 5.53 -6.46 4.37
C THR A 163 6.89 -6.97 3.89
N ARG A 164 7.79 -7.29 4.83
CA ARG A 164 9.08 -7.92 4.55
C ARG A 164 8.93 -9.42 4.29
N ARG A 165 8.06 -10.08 5.06
CA ARG A 165 7.79 -11.52 4.96
C ARG A 165 7.00 -11.88 3.71
N PHE A 166 5.96 -11.11 3.38
CA PHE A 166 4.99 -11.44 2.34
C PHE A 166 5.10 -10.49 1.13
N PRO A 167 5.30 -11.02 -0.10
CA PRO A 167 5.45 -10.20 -1.29
C PRO A 167 4.15 -9.51 -1.73
N ASN A 168 3.00 -10.04 -1.33
CA ASN A 168 1.66 -9.54 -1.64
C ASN A 168 1.12 -8.54 -0.60
N VAL A 169 1.89 -8.21 0.44
CA VAL A 169 1.50 -7.26 1.50
C VAL A 169 2.23 -5.92 1.34
N TRP A 170 1.47 -4.83 1.39
CA TRP A 170 1.92 -3.45 1.16
C TRP A 170 1.57 -2.53 2.34
N LEU A 171 2.38 -1.49 2.56
CA LEU A 171 2.05 -0.42 3.51
C LEU A 171 1.36 0.75 2.80
N GLU A 172 0.34 1.26 3.46
CA GLU A 172 -0.30 2.54 3.18
C GLU A 172 -0.13 3.42 4.44
N ILE A 173 0.50 4.58 4.29
CA ILE A 173 1.09 5.35 5.40
C ILE A 173 0.33 6.65 5.73
N SER A 174 -0.91 6.81 5.25
CA SER A 174 -1.74 7.96 5.58
C SER A 174 -1.93 8.13 7.08
N GLY A 175 -2.08 9.38 7.51
CA GLY A 175 -2.17 9.73 8.93
C GLY A 175 -0.84 9.72 9.67
N VAL A 176 0.28 9.50 8.98
CA VAL A 176 1.63 9.83 9.48
C VAL A 176 2.05 11.17 8.89
N PRO A 177 2.42 12.17 9.71
CA PRO A 177 2.95 13.44 9.21
C PRO A 177 4.19 13.19 8.33
N PRO A 178 4.26 13.75 7.10
CA PRO A 178 5.38 13.49 6.19
C PRO A 178 6.75 13.78 6.80
N ALA A 179 6.86 14.85 7.59
CA ALA A 179 8.10 15.24 8.27
C ALA A 179 8.59 14.21 9.31
N ARG A 180 7.70 13.36 9.83
CA ARG A 180 8.01 12.31 10.82
C ARG A 180 8.04 10.92 10.21
N LEU A 181 7.96 10.79 8.89
CA LEU A 181 7.80 9.49 8.26
C LEU A 181 8.93 8.51 8.64
N LEU A 182 10.16 9.01 8.71
CA LEU A 182 11.33 8.19 9.08
C LEU A 182 11.40 7.85 10.57
N ASP A 183 10.72 8.62 11.43
CA ASP A 183 10.58 8.29 12.86
C ASP A 183 9.67 7.07 13.03
N TYR A 184 8.62 6.98 12.21
CA TYR A 184 7.62 5.92 12.26
C TYR A 184 8.07 4.66 11.48
N PHE A 185 8.81 4.84 10.38
CA PHE A 185 9.29 3.76 9.54
C PHE A 185 10.78 3.95 9.20
N PRO A 186 11.69 3.72 10.16
CA PRO A 186 13.11 3.88 9.93
C PRO A 186 13.61 2.92 8.84
N THR A 187 14.31 3.45 7.84
CA THR A 187 14.98 2.64 6.83
C THR A 187 16.34 2.21 7.33
N SER A 188 16.54 0.90 7.56
CA SER A 188 17.89 0.36 7.70
C SER A 188 18.58 0.35 6.33
N PRO A 189 19.88 0.67 6.21
CA PRO A 189 20.60 0.52 4.95
C PRO A 189 20.49 -0.93 4.48
N GLY A 190 19.93 -1.15 3.28
CA GLY A 190 19.65 -2.48 2.71
C GLY A 190 18.19 -2.96 2.82
N SER A 191 17.32 -2.26 3.53
CA SER A 191 15.90 -2.66 3.69
C SER A 191 15.00 -2.07 2.59
N SER A 192 14.56 -2.89 1.63
CA SER A 192 13.55 -2.50 0.63
C SER A 192 12.13 -2.71 1.21
N THR A 193 11.64 -1.74 1.99
CA THR A 193 10.23 -1.76 2.43
C THR A 193 9.36 -1.16 1.32
N ARG A 194 8.41 -1.96 0.80
CA ARG A 194 7.44 -1.52 -0.23
C ARG A 194 6.44 -0.53 0.40
N ARG A 195 6.44 0.71 -0.08
CA ARG A 195 5.60 1.81 0.43
C ARG A 195 4.75 2.39 -0.70
N SER A 196 3.50 2.72 -0.40
CA SER A 196 2.66 3.58 -1.23
C SER A 196 2.44 4.91 -0.51
N SER A 197 2.69 6.03 -1.17
CA SER A 197 2.49 7.39 -0.65
C SER A 197 1.49 8.16 -1.51
N GLY A 198 0.60 8.95 -0.89
CA GLY A 198 -0.20 9.96 -1.59
C GLY A 198 0.66 11.16 -2.06
N PRO A 199 0.18 12.01 -2.98
CA PRO A 199 0.98 13.10 -3.54
C PRO A 199 1.18 14.25 -2.56
N THR A 200 2.42 14.74 -2.48
CA THR A 200 2.79 16.06 -1.92
C THR A 200 3.36 16.90 -3.07
N GLY A 201 2.80 18.10 -3.27
CA GLY A 201 3.21 19.05 -4.31
C GLY A 201 4.62 19.65 -4.11
N PRO A 202 5.14 20.41 -5.11
CA PRO A 202 6.57 20.64 -5.26
C PRO A 202 7.02 21.97 -4.65
N ASP A 203 8.12 21.96 -3.90
CA ASP A 203 8.84 23.18 -3.53
C ASP A 203 9.93 23.51 -4.56
N ARG A 204 9.77 24.67 -5.20
CA ARG A 204 10.84 25.44 -5.85
C ARG A 204 11.29 26.54 -4.89
N ALA A 205 12.57 26.58 -4.54
CA ALA A 205 13.25 27.84 -4.19
C ALA A 205 14.75 27.74 -4.47
N SER A 206 15.21 28.54 -5.43
CA SER A 206 16.59 28.93 -5.67
C SER A 206 16.89 30.23 -4.91
N GLY A 207 18.06 30.36 -4.27
CA GLY A 207 18.53 31.69 -3.81
C GLY A 207 19.54 31.65 -2.65
N THR A 208 20.77 32.01 -2.96
CA THR A 208 22.00 32.10 -2.16
C THR A 208 22.03 33.20 -1.07
N SER A 209 22.66 32.92 0.09
CA SER A 209 23.79 33.70 0.68
C SER A 209 24.17 33.15 2.07
N GLY A 210 25.41 32.66 2.24
CA GLY A 210 25.98 32.19 3.54
C GLY A 210 26.59 33.33 4.39
N PRO A 211 27.57 33.08 5.28
CA PRO A 211 27.99 31.82 5.90
C PRO A 211 28.13 31.89 7.45
N ILE A 212 28.01 30.76 8.16
CA ILE A 212 28.85 30.49 9.35
C ILE A 212 29.36 29.06 9.21
N SER A 213 30.68 28.95 9.11
CA SER A 213 31.46 27.74 9.01
C SER A 213 31.93 27.34 10.41
N THR A 214 31.79 26.05 10.75
CA THR A 214 32.90 25.28 11.34
C THR A 214 32.78 23.81 10.95
N ARG A 215 33.66 23.42 9.99
CA ARG A 215 34.45 22.17 9.88
C ARG A 215 33.79 20.87 10.40
N SER A 216 33.58 19.86 9.57
CA SER A 216 34.66 19.07 8.98
C SER A 216 34.26 18.35 7.68
N GLY A 217 35.22 18.24 6.76
CA GLY A 217 35.23 17.39 5.56
C GLY A 217 36.67 17.38 5.01
N PRO A 218 36.96 16.86 3.80
CA PRO A 218 36.19 15.94 2.95
C PRO A 218 37.06 14.80 2.34
N SER A 219 36.46 13.79 1.69
CA SER A 219 36.82 13.45 0.29
C SER A 219 35.87 12.42 -0.37
N VAL A 220 35.11 12.92 -1.35
CA VAL A 220 34.87 12.39 -2.71
C VAL A 220 34.48 10.90 -2.91
N TYR A 221 33.22 10.68 -3.34
CA TYR A 221 32.99 9.88 -4.56
C TYR A 221 31.75 10.31 -5.38
N ARG A 222 31.95 10.25 -6.70
CA ARG A 222 31.19 10.72 -7.88
C ARG A 222 29.68 10.44 -7.94
N PRO A 223 28.87 11.32 -8.59
CA PRO A 223 27.51 10.99 -8.98
C PRO A 223 27.52 10.04 -10.18
N MET A 224 26.92 8.85 -10.03
CA MET A 224 26.58 7.99 -11.16
C MET A 224 25.41 8.62 -11.93
N ARG A 225 25.72 9.35 -13.01
CA ARG A 225 24.75 9.59 -14.09
C ARG A 225 24.51 8.25 -14.78
N ARG A 226 23.37 7.62 -14.53
CA ARG A 226 22.77 6.68 -15.48
C ARG A 226 21.29 7.02 -15.62
N ALA A 227 20.97 7.58 -16.78
CA ALA A 227 19.61 7.58 -17.29
C ALA A 227 19.17 6.11 -17.39
N ALA A 228 18.12 5.73 -16.66
CA ALA A 228 17.43 4.49 -16.94
C ALA A 228 16.75 4.63 -18.31
N SER A 229 17.35 4.03 -19.35
CA SER A 229 16.73 3.94 -20.66
C SER A 229 15.65 2.84 -20.61
N TRP A 230 14.40 3.24 -20.74
CA TRP A 230 13.26 2.31 -20.86
C TRP A 230 13.07 1.94 -22.33
N ARG A 231 13.25 0.66 -22.70
CA ARG A 231 12.87 0.18 -24.04
C ARG A 231 11.44 -0.32 -24.01
N ARG A 232 10.60 0.22 -24.89
CA ARG A 232 9.30 -0.35 -25.24
C ARG A 232 9.51 -1.66 -25.99
N THR A 233 9.00 -2.76 -25.47
CA THR A 233 8.81 -3.99 -26.25
C THR A 233 7.32 -4.22 -26.43
N ARG A 234 6.85 -4.20 -27.68
CA ARG A 234 5.48 -4.55 -28.06
C ARG A 234 5.38 -6.07 -28.20
N SER A 235 4.27 -6.67 -27.77
CA SER A 235 3.82 -7.95 -28.35
C SER A 235 2.30 -7.98 -28.52
N ALA A 236 1.91 -8.30 -29.77
CA ALA A 236 0.65 -8.80 -30.33
C ALA A 236 -0.71 -8.21 -29.89
N SER A 237 -1.46 -7.78 -30.92
CA SER A 237 -2.77 -7.12 -30.92
C SER A 237 -3.97 -8.07 -30.82
N SER A 238 -5.05 -7.60 -30.20
CA SER A 238 -6.43 -8.05 -30.42
C SER A 238 -7.32 -6.80 -30.61
N PRO A 239 -8.38 -6.82 -31.45
CA PRO A 239 -9.11 -5.61 -31.83
C PRO A 239 -10.18 -5.26 -30.80
N ALA A 240 -10.21 -3.98 -30.39
CA ALA A 240 -11.03 -3.36 -29.34
C ALA A 240 -10.54 -3.58 -27.88
N GLY A 241 -9.83 -2.57 -27.36
CA GLY A 241 -9.39 -2.50 -25.96
C GLY A 241 -7.91 -2.11 -25.85
N ARG A 242 -7.61 -0.89 -25.37
CA ARG A 242 -6.22 -0.46 -25.12
C ARG A 242 -5.66 -1.27 -23.93
N PRO A 243 -4.42 -1.77 -24.00
CA PRO A 243 -3.85 -2.62 -22.95
C PRO A 243 -3.59 -1.82 -21.66
N ILE A 244 -3.92 -2.42 -20.52
CA ILE A 244 -3.52 -1.96 -19.19
C ILE A 244 -2.01 -2.23 -19.03
N GLU A 245 -1.23 -1.17 -18.83
CA GLU A 245 0.22 -1.24 -18.68
C GLU A 245 0.58 -1.56 -17.22
N ILE A 246 0.94 -2.82 -16.95
CA ILE A 246 1.50 -3.23 -15.65
C ILE A 246 3.02 -3.12 -15.76
N LEU A 247 3.61 -2.15 -15.07
CA LEU A 247 5.07 -2.01 -14.95
C LEU A 247 5.64 -3.20 -14.17
N ARG A 248 6.20 -4.18 -14.90
CA ARG A 248 6.99 -5.26 -14.31
C ARG A 248 8.48 -4.89 -14.33
N PRO A 249 9.22 -5.01 -13.22
CA PRO A 249 10.68 -4.90 -13.26
C PRO A 249 11.24 -6.04 -14.12
N SER A 250 12.16 -5.71 -15.05
CA SER A 250 12.82 -6.71 -15.88
C SER A 250 13.65 -7.65 -14.99
N ARG A 251 13.34 -8.95 -15.00
CA ARG A 251 14.25 -9.97 -14.45
C ARG A 251 15.48 -10.06 -15.37
N ARG A 252 16.55 -9.33 -15.05
CA ARG A 252 17.90 -9.79 -15.37
C ARG A 252 18.49 -10.37 -14.09
N GLY A 253 18.99 -11.59 -14.19
CA GLY A 253 19.61 -12.30 -13.08
C GLY A 253 20.69 -11.43 -12.45
N VAL A 254 20.65 -11.31 -11.14
CA VAL A 254 21.74 -10.78 -10.35
C VAL A 254 22.79 -11.88 -10.30
N THR A 255 23.85 -11.77 -11.11
CA THR A 255 25.11 -12.42 -10.77
C THR A 255 25.70 -11.64 -9.61
N PRO A 256 26.00 -12.27 -8.46
CA PRO A 256 26.67 -11.57 -7.37
C PRO A 256 28.06 -11.11 -7.84
N ASP A 257 28.46 -9.91 -7.43
CA ASP A 257 29.83 -9.44 -7.59
C ASP A 257 30.80 -10.38 -6.85
N PRO A 258 32.03 -10.60 -7.35
CA PRO A 258 33.03 -11.36 -6.61
C PRO A 258 33.33 -10.67 -5.27
N PRO A 259 33.62 -11.43 -4.20
CA PRO A 259 33.91 -10.85 -2.90
C PRO A 259 35.14 -9.96 -2.96
N ASP A 260 35.12 -8.88 -2.17
CA ASP A 260 36.24 -7.97 -2.00
C ASP A 260 37.51 -8.74 -1.56
N PRO A 261 38.71 -8.35 -2.05
CA PRO A 261 39.94 -9.00 -1.65
C PRO A 261 40.17 -8.84 -0.14
N VAL A 262 40.48 -9.96 0.52
CA VAL A 262 40.85 -10.02 1.94
C VAL A 262 42.07 -9.13 2.18
N PRO A 263 42.05 -8.22 3.18
CA PRO A 263 43.22 -7.41 3.52
C PRO A 263 44.37 -8.32 3.96
N THR A 264 45.49 -8.28 3.24
CA THR A 264 46.74 -8.90 3.68
C THR A 264 47.40 -7.99 4.71
N ASP A 265 47.58 -8.48 5.94
CA ASP A 265 48.36 -7.78 6.95
C ASP A 265 49.81 -7.55 6.46
N PRO A 266 50.41 -6.38 6.71
CA PRO A 266 51.79 -6.14 6.34
C PRO A 266 52.73 -7.02 7.16
N VAL A 267 53.57 -7.80 6.44
CA VAL A 267 54.68 -8.57 7.00
C VAL A 267 55.62 -7.64 7.77
N PRO A 268 56.00 -7.93 9.04
CA PRO A 268 56.98 -7.13 9.74
C PRO A 268 58.35 -7.29 9.10
N ASN A 269 58.97 -6.19 8.67
CA ASN A 269 60.37 -6.18 8.26
C ASN A 269 61.25 -6.48 9.48
N GLY A 270 61.82 -7.69 9.51
CA GLY A 270 62.84 -8.07 10.47
C GLY A 270 64.15 -7.31 10.25
N ARG A 271 64.76 -6.92 11.36
CA ARG A 271 66.22 -6.91 11.54
C ARG A 271 66.58 -8.03 12.49
#